data_AF-A0A5S9R6R8-F1
#
_entry.id   AF-A0A5S9R6R8-F1
#
_cell.length_a   1.000
_cell.length_b   1.000
_cell.length_c   1.000
_cell.angle_alpha   90.00
_cell.angle_beta   90.00
_cell.angle_gamma   90.00
#
_symmetry.space_group_name_H-M   'P 1'
#
loop_
_entity.id
_entity.type
_entity.pdbx_description
1 polymer ?
#
loop_
_entity_poly.entity_id
_entity_poly.type
_entity_poly.pdbx_seq_one_letter_code
_entity_poly.pdbx_strand_id
1 'polypeptide(L)'
;MSATFAALADVLARYPNEATILAANEETRERDDARIEASLVDASAEMRVVLFARYSRAELERVDDDSREALRIYATDIALYRVALSFGRGNERVKERYDIAIKRLEAIAAGKGALTFDGPGGGGLPGGGQPGEPSSVGPAEPIVVAPDRLFTRHRMRGL
;
A
#
# COMPACT_ATOMS: atom_id res chain seq x y z
N MET A 1 -4.42 -2.57 -19.10
CA MET A 1 -5.23 -2.89 -17.90
C MET A 1 -4.43 -2.52 -16.66
N SER A 2 -5.03 -1.87 -15.66
CA SER A 2 -4.35 -1.60 -14.38
C SER A 2 -4.44 -2.84 -13.52
N ALA A 3 -3.32 -3.39 -13.04
CA ALA A 3 -3.31 -4.57 -12.18
C ALA A 3 -4.09 -4.30 -10.88
N THR A 4 -4.92 -5.24 -10.44
CA THR A 4 -5.61 -5.20 -9.14
C THR A 4 -4.70 -5.77 -8.05
N PHE A 5 -4.90 -5.34 -6.80
CA PHE A 5 -4.12 -5.86 -5.65
C PHE A 5 -4.65 -7.19 -5.12
N ALA A 6 -5.88 -7.54 -5.46
CA ALA A 6 -6.48 -8.83 -5.18
C ALA A 6 -7.34 -9.28 -6.37
N ALA A 7 -7.57 -10.58 -6.44
CA ALA A 7 -8.46 -11.23 -7.40
C ALA A 7 -9.68 -11.82 -6.69
N LEU A 8 -10.70 -12.20 -7.47
CA LEU A 8 -11.88 -12.88 -6.96
C LEU A 8 -11.52 -14.12 -6.12
N ALA A 9 -10.54 -14.92 -6.58
CA ALA A 9 -10.08 -16.10 -5.86
C ALA A 9 -9.62 -15.79 -4.43
N ASP A 10 -8.99 -14.64 -4.19
CA ASP A 10 -8.53 -14.23 -2.86
C ASP A 10 -9.73 -13.93 -1.94
N VAL A 11 -10.75 -13.25 -2.48
CA VAL A 11 -12.02 -12.99 -1.77
C VAL A 11 -12.69 -14.30 -1.39
N LEU A 12 -12.75 -15.26 -2.31
CA LEU A 12 -13.43 -16.54 -2.08
C LEU A 12 -12.66 -17.48 -1.16
N ALA A 13 -11.33 -17.44 -1.22
CA ALA A 13 -10.48 -18.19 -0.29
C ALA A 13 -10.66 -17.69 1.15
N ARG A 14 -10.81 -16.38 1.33
CA ARG A 14 -10.88 -15.75 2.66
C ARG A 14 -12.30 -15.68 3.23
N TYR A 15 -13.29 -15.37 2.39
CA TYR A 15 -14.65 -15.05 2.79
C TYR A 15 -15.71 -15.77 1.93
N PRO A 16 -15.67 -17.10 1.77
CA PRO A 16 -16.52 -17.81 0.80
C PRO A 16 -18.02 -17.58 1.05
N ASN A 17 -18.45 -17.66 2.31
CA ASN A 17 -19.86 -17.49 2.69
C ASN A 17 -20.30 -16.03 2.64
N GLU A 18 -19.47 -15.13 3.16
CA GLU A 18 -19.80 -13.70 3.22
C GLU A 18 -19.82 -13.08 1.81
N ALA A 19 -18.90 -13.45 0.93
CA ALA A 19 -18.94 -13.06 -0.48
C ALA A 19 -20.23 -13.54 -1.17
N THR A 20 -20.68 -14.76 -0.88
CA THR A 20 -21.93 -15.31 -1.42
C THR A 20 -23.14 -14.50 -0.95
N ILE A 21 -23.22 -14.16 0.33
CA ILE A 21 -24.35 -13.41 0.90
C ILE A 21 -24.36 -11.96 0.39
N LEU A 22 -23.21 -11.30 0.43
CA LEU A 22 -23.11 -9.88 0.08
C LEU A 22 -23.32 -9.65 -1.42
N ALA A 23 -22.78 -10.53 -2.27
CA ALA A 23 -22.89 -10.42 -3.72
C ALA A 23 -24.05 -11.22 -4.32
N ALA A 24 -24.99 -11.75 -3.54
CA ALA A 24 -26.13 -12.48 -4.09
C ALA A 24 -26.99 -11.59 -4.99
N ASN A 25 -27.20 -12.02 -6.23
CA ASN A 25 -28.13 -11.41 -7.17
C ASN A 25 -29.57 -11.83 -6.81
N GLU A 26 -30.48 -10.86 -6.69
CA GLU A 26 -31.86 -11.12 -6.24
C GLU A 26 -32.72 -11.82 -7.29
N GLU A 27 -32.40 -11.64 -8.57
CA GLU A 27 -33.09 -12.25 -9.70
C GLU A 27 -32.62 -13.68 -9.92
N THR A 28 -31.30 -13.90 -9.99
CA THR A 28 -30.74 -15.23 -10.29
C THR A 28 -30.55 -16.09 -9.05
N ARG A 29 -30.54 -15.49 -7.85
CA ARG A 29 -30.22 -16.14 -6.55
C ARG A 29 -28.81 -16.74 -6.49
N GLU A 30 -27.94 -16.33 -7.39
CA GLU A 30 -26.54 -16.75 -7.44
C GLU A 30 -25.61 -15.59 -7.05
N ARG A 31 -24.35 -15.91 -6.74
CA ARG A 31 -23.34 -14.89 -6.44
C ARG A 31 -22.94 -14.16 -7.72
N ASP A 32 -22.98 -12.84 -7.70
CA ASP A 32 -22.54 -11.97 -8.80
C ASP A 32 -21.03 -11.72 -8.71
N ASP A 33 -20.26 -12.59 -9.38
CA ASP A 33 -18.80 -12.52 -9.41
C ASP A 33 -18.29 -11.27 -10.12
N ALA A 34 -18.96 -10.86 -11.20
CA ALA A 34 -18.59 -9.67 -11.96
C ALA A 34 -18.66 -8.40 -11.10
N ARG A 35 -19.61 -8.32 -10.16
CA ARG A 35 -19.70 -7.21 -9.21
C ARG A 35 -18.53 -7.18 -8.22
N ILE A 36 -18.10 -8.34 -7.72
CA ILE A 36 -16.94 -8.43 -6.85
C ILE A 36 -15.70 -7.98 -7.62
N GLU A 37 -15.53 -8.45 -8.85
CA GLU A 37 -14.39 -8.07 -9.71
C GLU A 37 -14.36 -6.57 -10.01
N ALA A 38 -15.50 -5.96 -10.37
CA ALA A 38 -15.61 -4.52 -10.54
C ALA A 38 -15.26 -3.77 -9.24
N SER A 39 -15.71 -4.26 -8.09
CA SER A 39 -15.39 -3.66 -6.79
C SER A 39 -13.91 -3.78 -6.43
N LEU A 40 -13.23 -4.86 -6.83
CA LEU A 40 -11.79 -5.05 -6.67
C LEU A 40 -10.97 -4.09 -7.54
N VAL A 41 -11.45 -3.78 -8.75
CA VAL A 41 -10.84 -2.77 -9.63
C VAL A 41 -10.89 -1.40 -8.96
N ASP A 42 -12.05 -1.02 -8.47
CA ASP A 42 -12.26 0.25 -7.79
C ASP A 42 -11.47 0.35 -6.47
N ALA A 43 -11.53 -0.69 -5.64
CA ALA A 43 -10.75 -0.78 -4.39
C ALA A 43 -9.26 -0.61 -4.67
N SER A 44 -8.76 -1.26 -5.73
CA SER A 44 -7.36 -1.13 -6.12
C SER A 44 -7.01 0.27 -6.60
N ALA A 45 -7.94 0.97 -7.28
CA ALA A 45 -7.75 2.36 -7.69
C ALA A 45 -7.70 3.30 -6.47
N GLU A 46 -8.60 3.13 -5.51
CA GLU A 46 -8.63 3.87 -4.26
C GLU A 46 -7.33 3.70 -3.45
N MET A 47 -6.91 2.45 -3.26
CA MET A 47 -5.64 2.14 -2.59
C MET A 47 -4.44 2.80 -3.27
N ARG A 48 -4.39 2.77 -4.61
CA ARG A 48 -3.32 3.43 -5.36
C ARG A 48 -3.29 4.93 -5.11
N VAL A 49 -4.44 5.59 -5.09
CA VAL A 49 -4.53 7.04 -4.82
C VAL A 49 -3.95 7.36 -3.43
N VAL A 50 -4.29 6.58 -2.41
CA VAL A 50 -3.75 6.76 -1.06
C VAL A 50 -2.23 6.51 -1.02
N LEU A 51 -1.77 5.41 -1.61
CA LEU A 51 -0.35 5.02 -1.59
C LEU A 51 0.54 5.93 -2.46
N PHE A 52 -0.02 6.60 -3.46
CA PHE A 52 0.73 7.51 -4.35
C PHE A 52 1.36 8.69 -3.59
N ALA A 53 0.90 8.99 -2.38
CA ALA A 53 1.56 9.94 -1.49
C ALA A 53 3.01 9.55 -1.14
N ARG A 54 3.37 8.27 -1.25
CA ARG A 54 4.70 7.76 -0.85
C ARG A 54 5.34 6.82 -1.88
N TYR A 55 4.56 6.07 -2.64
CA TYR A 55 5.05 5.06 -3.57
C TYR A 55 4.53 5.31 -4.98
N SER A 56 5.44 5.39 -5.92
CA SER A 56 5.14 5.39 -7.35
C SER A 56 4.56 4.05 -7.79
N ARG A 57 3.89 4.05 -8.95
CA ARG A 57 3.37 2.81 -9.55
C ARG A 57 4.45 1.76 -9.77
N ALA A 58 5.63 2.16 -10.24
CA ALA A 58 6.75 1.26 -10.51
C ALA A 58 7.34 0.65 -9.22
N GLU A 59 7.23 1.34 -8.09
CA GLU A 59 7.59 0.77 -6.79
C GLU A 59 6.55 -0.23 -6.32
N LEU A 60 5.26 0.10 -6.45
CA LEU A 60 4.17 -0.81 -6.08
C LEU A 60 4.18 -2.13 -6.89
N GLU A 61 4.72 -2.12 -8.10
CA GLU A 61 4.89 -3.34 -8.92
C GLU A 61 6.04 -4.25 -8.43
N ARG A 62 6.91 -3.75 -7.54
CA ARG A 62 8.08 -4.48 -6.99
C ARG A 62 7.97 -4.78 -5.49
N VAL A 63 6.79 -4.60 -4.89
CA VAL A 63 6.57 -4.96 -3.48
C VAL A 63 6.84 -6.44 -3.29
N ASP A 64 7.44 -6.80 -2.16
CA ASP A 64 7.71 -8.20 -1.82
C ASP A 64 6.44 -8.98 -1.47
N ASP A 65 6.59 -10.28 -1.22
CA ASP A 65 5.48 -11.19 -0.95
C ASP A 65 4.66 -10.78 0.29
N ASP A 66 5.31 -10.36 1.38
CA ASP A 66 4.65 -9.97 2.63
C ASP A 66 3.82 -8.69 2.45
N SER A 67 4.39 -7.67 1.80
CA SER A 67 3.68 -6.44 1.49
C SER A 67 2.55 -6.67 0.50
N ARG A 68 2.75 -7.55 -0.49
CA ARG A 68 1.72 -7.91 -1.46
C ARG A 68 0.54 -8.62 -0.79
N GLU A 69 0.80 -9.52 0.16
CA GLU A 69 -0.24 -10.17 0.96
C GLU A 69 -1.03 -9.16 1.80
N ALA A 70 -0.35 -8.21 2.46
CA ALA A 70 -1.02 -7.16 3.22
C ALA A 70 -1.95 -6.31 2.32
N LEU A 71 -1.46 -5.88 1.16
CA LEU A 71 -2.26 -5.12 0.19
C LEU A 71 -3.44 -5.95 -0.34
N ARG A 72 -3.27 -7.24 -0.59
CA ARG A 72 -4.35 -8.14 -1.00
C ARG A 72 -5.47 -8.21 0.03
N ILE A 73 -5.13 -8.30 1.31
CA ILE A 73 -6.12 -8.29 2.41
C ILE A 73 -6.91 -6.98 2.41
N TYR A 74 -6.22 -5.83 2.32
CA TYR A 74 -6.89 -4.53 2.32
C TYR A 74 -7.80 -4.35 1.09
N ALA A 75 -7.33 -4.76 -0.08
CA ALA A 75 -8.13 -4.72 -1.31
C ALA A 75 -9.41 -5.58 -1.18
N THR A 76 -9.28 -6.75 -0.58
CA THR A 76 -10.41 -7.66 -0.32
C THR A 76 -11.44 -7.03 0.61
N ASP A 77 -11.00 -6.47 1.74
CA ASP A 77 -11.89 -5.84 2.72
C ASP A 77 -12.60 -4.61 2.15
N ILE A 78 -11.88 -3.78 1.38
CA ILE A 78 -12.46 -2.61 0.71
C ILE A 78 -13.47 -3.02 -0.36
N ALA A 79 -13.13 -4.01 -1.20
CA ALA A 79 -14.03 -4.48 -2.24
C ALA A 79 -15.33 -5.05 -1.66
N LEU A 80 -15.25 -5.89 -0.62
CA LEU A 80 -16.43 -6.47 0.02
C LEU A 80 -17.33 -5.40 0.67
N TYR A 81 -16.75 -4.36 1.27
CA TYR A 81 -17.55 -3.25 1.79
C TYR A 81 -18.30 -2.51 0.68
N ARG A 82 -17.66 -2.25 -0.47
CA ARG A 82 -18.31 -1.61 -1.62
C ARG A 82 -19.44 -2.46 -2.20
N VAL A 83 -19.24 -3.79 -2.27
CA VAL A 83 -20.31 -4.73 -2.65
C VAL A 83 -21.47 -4.65 -1.67
N ALA A 84 -21.20 -4.64 -0.36
CA ALA A 84 -22.23 -4.59 0.67
C ALA A 84 -23.07 -3.30 0.61
N LEU A 85 -22.43 -2.15 0.34
CA LEU A 85 -23.10 -0.87 0.19
C LEU A 85 -24.07 -0.83 -0.99
N SER A 86 -23.75 -1.52 -2.08
CA SER A 86 -24.55 -1.50 -3.32
C SER A 86 -25.97 -2.04 -3.14
N PHE A 87 -26.22 -2.86 -2.10
CA PHE A 87 -27.53 -3.47 -1.80
C PHE A 87 -28.02 -3.17 -0.38
N GLY A 88 -27.38 -2.23 0.33
CA GLY A 88 -27.72 -1.96 1.73
C GLY A 88 -27.52 -3.18 2.66
N ARG A 89 -26.69 -4.15 2.26
CA ARG A 89 -26.35 -5.36 3.03
C ARG A 89 -25.13 -5.15 3.92
N GLY A 90 -24.77 -3.89 4.15
CA GLY A 90 -23.71 -3.51 5.07
C GLY A 90 -23.99 -4.01 6.47
N ASN A 91 -22.96 -4.53 7.13
CA ASN A 91 -22.99 -4.82 8.55
C ASN A 91 -21.76 -4.18 9.21
N GLU A 92 -21.83 -4.02 10.53
CA GLU A 92 -20.77 -3.33 11.29
C GLU A 92 -19.42 -4.02 11.11
N ARG A 93 -19.38 -5.35 11.10
CA ARG A 93 -18.13 -6.11 10.94
C ARG A 93 -17.44 -5.82 9.60
N VAL A 94 -18.19 -5.75 8.50
CA VAL A 94 -17.63 -5.45 7.17
C VAL A 94 -17.13 -4.01 7.12
N LYS A 95 -17.88 -3.08 7.74
CA LYS A 95 -17.47 -1.68 7.87
C LYS A 95 -16.20 -1.52 8.70
N GLU A 96 -16.12 -2.16 9.87
CA GLU A 96 -14.94 -2.12 10.75
C GLU A 96 -13.68 -2.59 10.01
N ARG A 97 -13.77 -3.68 9.23
CA ARG A 97 -12.63 -4.15 8.44
C ARG A 97 -12.21 -3.17 7.36
N TYR A 98 -13.17 -2.56 6.66
CA TYR A 98 -12.89 -1.47 5.72
C TYR A 98 -12.20 -0.30 6.41
N ASP A 99 -12.72 0.17 7.54
CA ASP A 99 -12.16 1.31 8.28
C ASP A 99 -10.73 1.00 8.77
N ILE A 100 -10.47 -0.24 9.21
CA ILE A 100 -9.12 -0.70 9.58
C ILE A 100 -8.20 -0.71 8.36
N ALA A 101 -8.66 -1.20 7.21
CA ALA A 101 -7.87 -1.24 5.98
C ALA A 101 -7.47 0.18 5.53
N ILE A 102 -8.42 1.12 5.46
CA ILE A 102 -8.16 2.52 5.12
C ILE A 102 -7.18 3.15 6.11
N LYS A 103 -7.43 2.99 7.42
CA LYS A 103 -6.54 3.53 8.46
C LYS A 103 -5.10 3.02 8.35
N ARG A 104 -4.91 1.76 7.98
CA ARG A 104 -3.56 1.18 7.77
C ARG A 104 -2.90 1.72 6.51
N LEU A 105 -3.65 1.86 5.42
CA LEU A 105 -3.17 2.48 4.17
C LEU A 105 -2.75 3.93 4.40
N GLU A 106 -3.56 4.71 5.12
CA GLU A 106 -3.24 6.08 5.51
C GLU A 106 -2.00 6.14 6.42
N ALA A 107 -1.86 5.21 7.36
CA ALA A 107 -0.67 5.13 8.21
C ALA A 107 0.61 4.83 7.40
N ILE A 108 0.52 3.96 6.39
CA ILE A 108 1.62 3.69 5.45
C ILE A 108 1.94 4.93 4.62
N ALA A 109 0.92 5.60 4.06
CA ALA A 109 1.08 6.84 3.30
C ALA A 109 1.71 7.96 4.15
N ALA A 110 1.34 8.05 5.44
CA ALA A 110 1.90 9.00 6.40
C ALA A 110 3.28 8.58 6.96
N GLY A 111 3.84 7.45 6.52
CA GLY A 111 5.16 6.96 6.96
C GLY A 111 5.22 6.37 8.37
N LYS A 112 4.07 6.08 8.99
CA LYS A 112 3.99 5.34 10.27
C LYS A 112 4.14 3.83 10.08
N GLY A 113 4.00 3.36 8.84
CA GLY A 113 4.37 2.03 8.38
C GLY A 113 5.07 2.13 7.02
N ALA A 114 5.63 1.01 6.55
CA ALA A 114 6.30 0.94 5.25
C ALA A 114 5.93 -0.34 4.52
N LEU A 115 5.96 -0.28 3.18
CA LEU A 115 6.00 -1.45 2.33
C LEU A 115 7.47 -1.85 2.13
N THR A 116 7.68 -3.13 1.92
CA THR A 116 8.97 -3.75 1.61
C THR A 116 8.97 -4.24 0.16
N PHE A 117 10.16 -4.38 -0.43
CA PHE A 117 10.34 -4.52 -1.88
C PHE A 117 11.41 -5.55 -2.20
N ASP A 118 11.25 -6.27 -3.30
CA ASP A 118 12.27 -7.18 -3.80
C ASP A 118 13.44 -6.39 -4.44
N GLY A 119 14.67 -6.62 -3.97
CA GLY A 119 15.93 -6.10 -4.57
C GLY A 119 16.83 -5.23 -3.68
N PRO A 120 18.05 -4.87 -4.13
CA PRO A 120 19.00 -4.06 -3.35
C PRO A 120 18.46 -2.62 -3.20
N GLY A 121 18.22 -2.22 -1.95
CA GLY A 121 17.55 -0.96 -1.58
C GLY A 121 16.13 -1.11 -1.04
N GLY A 122 15.55 -2.32 -1.10
CA GLY A 122 14.24 -2.66 -0.54
C GLY A 122 14.31 -3.11 0.92
N GLY A 123 14.67 -2.21 1.83
CA GLY A 123 14.82 -2.54 3.24
C GLY A 123 14.56 -1.34 4.12
N GLY A 124 13.29 -0.95 4.25
CA GLY A 124 12.84 -0.03 5.29
C GLY A 124 12.96 -0.70 6.67
N LEU A 125 14.18 -0.82 7.19
CA LEU A 125 14.42 -1.18 8.58
C LEU A 125 13.88 -0.05 9.47
N PRO A 126 13.09 -0.35 10.52
CA PRO A 126 12.90 0.61 11.60
C PRO A 126 14.26 0.80 12.29
N GLY A 127 14.63 2.07 12.50
CA GLY A 127 15.95 2.52 12.94
C GLY A 127 16.67 1.62 13.97
N GLY A 128 17.87 1.20 13.57
CA GLY A 128 18.90 0.60 14.43
C GLY A 128 20.23 0.75 13.72
N GLY A 129 20.83 1.95 13.81
CA GLY A 129 22.01 2.33 13.05
C GLY A 129 23.26 1.50 13.38
N GLN A 130 24.06 1.25 12.34
CA GLN A 130 25.50 1.01 12.46
C GLN A 130 26.24 1.94 11.48
N PRO A 131 27.35 2.58 11.90
CA PRO A 131 27.91 3.71 11.19
C PRO A 131 28.96 3.26 10.17
N GLY A 132 28.75 3.68 8.92
CA GLY A 132 29.81 3.71 7.92
C GLY A 132 29.48 2.98 6.63
N GLU A 133 28.64 3.57 5.79
CA GLU A 133 28.83 3.61 4.34
C GLU A 133 27.77 4.55 3.71
N PRO A 134 28.14 5.42 2.75
CA PRO A 134 27.22 6.41 2.19
C PRO A 134 26.21 5.72 1.28
N SER A 135 24.99 5.57 1.79
CA SER A 135 23.85 5.03 1.07
C SER A 135 23.25 6.10 0.15
N SER A 136 22.83 5.64 -1.03
CA SER A 136 22.19 6.39 -2.10
C SER A 136 21.03 7.29 -1.62
N VAL A 137 21.09 8.54 -2.05
CA VAL A 137 20.18 9.66 -1.74
C VAL A 137 18.71 9.34 -2.05
N GLY A 138 17.85 9.47 -1.05
CA GLY A 138 16.38 9.46 -1.20
C GLY A 138 15.79 10.85 -1.48
N PRO A 139 14.59 10.94 -2.09
CA PRO A 139 14.07 12.17 -2.73
C PRO A 139 13.60 13.30 -1.78
N ALA A 140 13.90 13.24 -0.47
CA ALA A 140 13.44 14.23 0.50
C ALA A 140 14.48 14.61 1.56
N GLU A 141 15.77 14.50 1.27
CA GLU A 141 16.81 14.90 2.22
C GLU A 141 17.21 16.38 2.03
N PRO A 142 17.29 17.20 3.10
CA PRO A 142 17.76 18.57 2.99
C PRO A 142 19.23 18.59 2.56
N ILE A 143 19.49 19.17 1.38
CA ILE A 143 20.85 19.35 0.85
C ILE A 143 21.57 20.40 1.71
N VAL A 144 22.43 19.94 2.63
CA VAL A 144 23.35 20.83 3.35
C VAL A 144 24.53 21.14 2.44
N VAL A 145 24.44 22.26 1.71
CA VAL A 145 25.58 22.82 0.98
C VAL A 145 26.48 23.56 1.97
N ALA A 146 27.50 22.88 2.48
CA ALA A 146 28.53 23.54 3.28
C ALA A 146 29.46 24.35 2.37
N PRO A 147 29.75 25.63 2.66
CA PRO A 147 30.71 26.42 1.89
C PRO A 147 32.14 25.87 2.02
N ASP A 148 32.93 26.09 0.98
CA ASP A 148 34.33 25.64 0.94
C ASP A 148 35.13 26.15 2.13
N ARG A 149 35.88 25.24 2.76
CA ARG A 149 36.73 25.56 3.91
C ARG A 149 37.84 26.51 3.48
N LEU A 150 37.68 27.80 3.80
CA LEU A 150 38.67 28.83 3.46
C LEU A 150 39.98 28.67 4.25
N PHE A 151 39.92 28.10 5.45
CA PHE A 151 41.06 27.87 6.34
C PHE A 151 41.52 26.42 6.28
N THR A 152 42.28 26.06 5.24
CA THR A 152 42.99 24.78 5.18
C THR A 152 44.47 24.98 5.53
N ARG A 153 45.10 23.98 6.15
CA ARG A 153 46.52 24.02 6.52
C ARG A 153 47.44 24.27 5.31
N HIS A 154 46.98 23.90 4.12
CA HIS A 154 47.65 24.17 2.85
C HIS A 154 47.57 25.65 2.44
N ARG A 155 46.45 26.34 2.70
CA ARG A 155 46.29 27.78 2.39
C ARG A 155 46.93 28.72 3.42
N MET A 156 47.28 28.20 4.60
CA MET A 156 47.89 28.97 5.70
C MET A 156 49.43 28.81 5.77
N ARG A 157 50.07 28.20 4.77
CA ARG A 157 51.54 28.21 4.66
C ARG A 157 51.96 29.42 3.83
N GLY A 158 52.53 30.44 4.48
CA GLY A 158 53.07 31.63 3.82
C GLY A 158 52.46 32.96 4.26
N LEU A 159 51.60 32.96 5.30
CA LEU A 159 51.30 34.13 6.12
C LEU A 159 52.21 34.16 7.35
#